data_AF-A0A4Z0EVZ5-F1
#
_entry.id   AF-A0A4Z0EVZ5-F1
#
_cell.length_a   1.000
_cell.length_b   1.000
_cell.length_c   1.000
_cell.angle_alpha   90.00
_cell.angle_beta   90.00
_cell.angle_gamma   90.00
#
_symmetry.space_group_name_H-M   'P 1'
#
loop_
_entity.id
_entity.type
_entity.pdbx_description
1 polymer ?
#
loop_
_entity_poly.entity_id
_entity_poly.type
_entity_poly.pdbx_seq_one_letter_code
_entity_poly.pdbx_strand_id
1 'polypeptide(L)'
;MLLRHIPNFCLQHDPALHVLRLEWLPRSDQRQLRPSATQLMALLHERQVLHLLLDMNSVPDLPLADQAWLGDHWMPGLVALPLERLVLAIDSSQVHNQLAIDALHDLVQPAIRFESQYFSDAESAFEWLADGSPHLPALSAEWATRYAWG
;
A
#
# COMPACT_ATOMS: atom_id res chain seq x y z
N MET A 1 -6.42 -13.21 -2.76
CA MET A 1 -7.84 -12.90 -2.53
C MET A 1 -8.03 -11.40 -2.52
N LEU A 2 -8.89 -10.90 -3.40
CA LEU A 2 -9.31 -9.50 -3.42
C LEU A 2 -10.20 -9.17 -2.21
N LEU A 3 -9.93 -8.05 -1.56
CA LEU A 3 -10.73 -7.48 -0.47
C LEU A 3 -11.18 -6.07 -0.86
N ARG A 4 -12.48 -5.79 -0.73
CA ARG A 4 -13.12 -4.56 -1.21
C ARG A 4 -14.06 -3.94 -0.17
N HIS A 5 -13.99 -4.39 1.07
CA HIS A 5 -14.89 -3.97 2.14
C HIS A 5 -14.37 -2.75 2.91
N ILE A 6 -13.14 -2.31 2.66
CA ILE A 6 -12.59 -1.07 3.22
C ILE A 6 -12.82 0.03 2.19
N PRO A 7 -13.59 1.09 2.51
CA PRO A 7 -13.78 2.21 1.60
C PRO A 7 -12.43 2.81 1.19
N ASN A 8 -12.39 3.51 0.07
CA ASN A 8 -11.16 4.12 -0.48
C ASN A 8 -10.07 3.17 -0.98
N PHE A 9 -10.14 1.86 -0.70
CA PHE A 9 -9.05 0.94 -1.03
C PHE A 9 -9.52 -0.30 -1.79
N CYS A 10 -8.73 -0.70 -2.78
CA CYS A 10 -8.77 -2.06 -3.31
C CYS A 10 -7.55 -2.81 -2.78
N LEU A 11 -7.78 -3.98 -2.20
CA LEU A 11 -6.73 -4.77 -1.58
C LEU A 11 -6.68 -6.16 -2.21
N GLN A 12 -5.49 -6.74 -2.24
CA GLN A 12 -5.31 -8.15 -2.49
C GLN A 12 -4.38 -8.71 -1.43
N HIS A 13 -4.80 -9.80 -0.80
CA HIS A 13 -4.02 -10.50 0.20
C HIS A 13 -3.74 -11.94 -0.25
N ASP A 14 -2.49 -12.38 -0.12
CA ASP A 14 -2.11 -13.79 -0.21
C ASP A 14 -1.51 -14.23 1.13
N PRO A 15 -2.20 -15.14 1.87
CA PRO A 15 -1.74 -15.58 3.18
C PRO A 15 -0.50 -16.48 3.13
N ALA A 16 -0.25 -17.18 2.01
CA ALA A 16 0.93 -18.05 1.90
C ALA A 16 2.21 -17.22 1.72
N LEU A 17 2.11 -16.08 1.06
CA LEU A 17 3.20 -15.12 0.87
C LEU A 17 3.24 -14.03 1.95
N HIS A 18 2.28 -14.01 2.88
CA HIS A 18 2.07 -12.89 3.82
C HIS A 18 2.09 -11.53 3.13
N VAL A 19 1.58 -11.49 1.90
CA VAL A 19 1.64 -10.31 1.02
C VAL A 19 0.31 -9.58 1.04
N LEU A 20 0.36 -8.25 1.14
CA LEU A 20 -0.78 -7.40 0.85
C LEU A 20 -0.40 -6.35 -0.18
N ARG A 21 -1.20 -6.27 -1.24
CA ARG A 21 -1.16 -5.21 -2.23
C ARG A 21 -2.33 -4.26 -2.01
N LEU A 22 -2.06 -2.96 -2.07
CA LEU A 22 -3.02 -1.88 -1.91
C LEU A 22 -2.96 -0.92 -3.10
N GLU A 23 -4.13 -0.52 -3.60
CA GLU A 23 -4.31 0.71 -4.37
C GLU A 23 -5.49 1.53 -3.83
N TRP A 24 -5.47 2.85 -4.04
CA TRP A 24 -6.61 3.72 -3.78
C TRP A 24 -7.66 3.54 -4.87
N LEU A 25 -8.93 3.48 -4.45
CA LEU A 25 -10.06 3.47 -5.36
C LEU A 25 -10.27 4.87 -5.96
N PRO A 26 -10.41 4.97 -7.30
CA PRO A 26 -10.78 6.21 -7.95
C PRO A 26 -12.09 6.78 -7.38
N ARG A 27 -12.13 8.10 -7.17
CA ARG A 27 -13.34 8.85 -6.72
C ARG A 27 -13.90 8.43 -5.35
N SER A 28 -13.06 7.88 -4.49
CA SER A 28 -13.47 7.56 -3.12
C SER A 28 -13.77 8.82 -2.28
N ASP A 29 -14.71 8.73 -1.35
CA ASP A 29 -15.05 9.84 -0.45
C ASP A 29 -13.90 10.10 0.51
N GLN A 30 -13.24 11.26 0.38
CA GLN A 30 -12.10 11.63 1.21
C GLN A 30 -12.45 11.69 2.71
N ARG A 31 -13.72 11.93 3.07
CA ARG A 31 -14.17 11.91 4.48
C ARG A 31 -14.05 10.53 5.12
N GLN A 32 -13.97 9.46 4.30
CA GLN A 32 -13.78 8.09 4.75
C GLN A 32 -12.31 7.71 4.91
N LEU A 33 -11.36 8.55 4.51
CA LEU A 33 -9.94 8.20 4.51
C LEU A 33 -9.43 7.74 5.87
N ARG A 34 -9.67 8.49 6.95
CA ARG A 34 -9.14 8.13 8.28
C ARG A 34 -9.78 6.86 8.85
N PRO A 35 -11.13 6.69 8.81
CA PRO A 35 -11.76 5.41 9.13
C PRO A 35 -11.20 4.24 8.32
N SER A 36 -11.07 4.40 7.00
CA SER A 36 -10.56 3.38 6.09
C SER A 36 -9.10 3.03 6.39
N ALA A 37 -8.24 4.03 6.61
CA ALA A 37 -6.83 3.84 6.96
C ALA A 37 -6.68 3.11 8.31
N THR A 38 -7.57 3.39 9.26
CA THR A 38 -7.63 2.68 10.55
C THR A 38 -8.04 1.21 10.37
N GLN A 39 -9.06 0.95 9.54
CA GLN A 39 -9.48 -0.41 9.20
C GLN A 39 -8.39 -1.19 8.47
N LEU A 40 -7.67 -0.53 7.55
CA LEU A 40 -6.53 -1.10 6.85
C LEU A 40 -5.43 -1.50 7.83
N MET A 41 -5.10 -0.65 8.81
CA MET A 41 -4.10 -0.98 9.83
C MET A 41 -4.51 -2.21 10.66
N ALA A 42 -5.78 -2.29 11.07
CA ALA A 42 -6.29 -3.46 11.78
C ALA A 42 -6.20 -4.74 10.93
N LEU A 43 -6.50 -4.65 9.63
CA LEU A 43 -6.37 -5.77 8.71
C LEU A 43 -4.91 -6.22 8.54
N LEU A 44 -3.96 -5.29 8.40
CA LEU A 44 -2.52 -5.60 8.31
C LEU A 44 -2.06 -6.42 9.51
N HIS A 45 -2.51 -6.05 10.72
CA HIS A 45 -2.26 -6.81 11.94
C HIS A 45 -2.95 -8.18 11.95
N GLU A 46 -4.26 -8.23 11.67
CA GLU A 46 -5.05 -9.48 11.69
C GLU A 46 -4.48 -10.53 10.72
N ARG A 47 -4.02 -10.07 9.55
CA ARG A 47 -3.50 -10.93 8.49
C ARG A 47 -2.01 -11.24 8.63
N GLN A 48 -1.35 -10.68 9.65
CA GLN A 48 0.08 -10.85 9.89
C GLN A 48 0.89 -10.59 8.62
N VAL A 49 0.62 -9.45 7.98
CA VAL A 49 1.29 -9.05 6.74
C VAL A 49 2.76 -8.78 7.03
N LEU A 50 3.63 -9.40 6.23
CA LEU A 50 5.09 -9.22 6.27
C LEU A 50 5.58 -8.44 5.05
N HIS A 51 4.85 -8.50 3.94
CA HIS A 51 5.22 -7.91 2.67
C HIS A 51 4.10 -6.98 2.19
N LEU A 52 4.39 -5.69 2.04
CA LEU A 52 3.39 -4.69 1.69
C LEU A 52 3.76 -3.96 0.40
N LEU A 53 2.83 -3.92 -0.56
CA LEU A 53 2.92 -3.05 -1.73
C LEU A 53 1.89 -1.93 -1.61
N LEU A 54 2.35 -0.68 -1.68
CA LEU A 54 1.51 0.51 -1.78
C LEU A 54 1.63 1.08 -3.19
N ASP A 55 0.52 1.07 -3.93
CA ASP A 55 0.43 1.74 -5.23
C ASP A 55 0.11 3.23 -5.03
N MET A 56 1.17 4.03 -4.97
CA MET A 56 1.08 5.46 -4.73
C MET A 56 0.59 6.22 -5.96
N ASN A 57 0.61 5.61 -7.15
CA ASN A 57 0.14 6.23 -8.39
C ASN A 57 -1.37 6.48 -8.40
N SER A 58 -2.09 5.76 -7.54
CA SER A 58 -3.53 5.87 -7.38
C SER A 58 -3.95 6.87 -6.28
N VAL A 59 -3.00 7.39 -5.51
CA VAL A 59 -3.27 8.31 -4.39
C VAL A 59 -3.86 9.61 -4.94
N PRO A 60 -5.07 10.02 -4.50
CA PRO A 60 -5.62 11.31 -4.89
C PRO A 60 -4.91 12.46 -4.17
N ASP A 61 -5.06 13.69 -4.67
CA ASP A 61 -4.64 14.88 -3.94
C ASP A 61 -5.35 14.94 -2.57
N LEU A 62 -4.57 14.73 -1.51
CA LEU A 62 -5.07 14.72 -0.14
C LEU A 62 -5.05 16.14 0.46
N PRO A 63 -6.09 16.54 1.20
CA PRO A 63 -6.03 17.76 2.01
C PRO A 63 -4.85 17.72 2.99
N LEU A 64 -4.23 18.88 3.26
CA LEU A 64 -3.07 18.97 4.17
C LEU A 64 -3.35 18.36 5.56
N ALA A 65 -4.57 18.54 6.07
CA ALA A 65 -4.98 17.98 7.35
C ALA A 65 -4.98 16.45 7.38
N ASP A 66 -5.22 15.80 6.24
CA ASP A 66 -5.20 14.35 6.11
C ASP A 66 -3.78 13.83 5.88
N GLN A 67 -2.95 14.56 5.13
CA GLN A 67 -1.52 14.26 5.02
C GLN A 67 -0.84 14.29 6.39
N ALA A 68 -1.09 15.35 7.18
CA ALA A 68 -0.59 15.47 8.55
C ALA A 68 -1.10 14.33 9.43
N TRP A 69 -2.40 13.99 9.36
CA TRP A 69 -2.95 12.88 10.14
C TRP A 69 -2.31 11.54 9.78
N LEU A 70 -2.07 11.26 8.48
CA LEU A 70 -1.38 10.06 8.03
C LEU A 70 0.05 9.99 8.58
N GLY A 71 0.78 11.10 8.54
CA GLY A 71 2.14 11.19 9.09
C GLY A 71 2.19 11.00 10.61
N ASP A 72 1.30 11.67 11.35
CA ASP A 72 1.32 11.70 12.81
C ASP A 72 0.69 10.46 13.47
N HIS A 73 -0.28 9.82 12.82
CA HIS A 73 -1.09 8.76 13.44
C HIS A 73 -1.02 7.41 12.74
N TRP A 74 -0.99 7.40 11.40
CA TRP A 74 -1.04 6.14 10.65
C TRP A 74 0.35 5.56 10.41
N MET A 75 1.30 6.40 9.99
CA MET A 75 2.66 5.98 9.68
C MET A 75 3.40 5.38 10.88
N PRO A 76 3.28 5.89 12.13
CA PRO A 76 3.85 5.25 13.30
C PRO A 76 3.35 3.82 13.53
N GLY A 77 2.07 3.56 13.21
CA GLY A 77 1.51 2.21 13.24
C GLY A 77 2.12 1.32 12.17
N LEU A 78 2.30 1.84 10.95
CA LEU A 78 2.88 1.09 9.84
C LEU A 78 4.32 0.67 10.14
N VAL A 79 5.15 1.57 10.66
CA VAL A 79 6.56 1.27 10.99
C VAL A 79 6.71 0.33 12.19
N ALA A 80 5.68 0.23 13.04
CA ALA A 80 5.64 -0.70 14.16
C ALA A 80 5.20 -2.12 13.78
N LEU A 81 4.69 -2.32 12.56
CA LEU A 81 4.38 -3.66 12.04
C LEU A 81 5.66 -4.48 11.87
N PRO A 82 5.59 -5.81 12.01
CA PRO A 82 6.71 -6.71 11.73
C PRO A 82 6.89 -6.91 10.21
N LEU A 83 6.87 -5.83 9.43
CA LEU A 83 7.14 -5.92 8.00
C LEU A 83 8.58 -6.43 7.81
N GLU A 84 8.76 -7.19 6.74
CA GLU A 84 10.07 -7.58 6.20
C GLU A 84 10.37 -6.80 4.92
N ARG A 85 9.34 -6.50 4.10
CA ARG A 85 9.48 -5.72 2.86
C ARG A 85 8.35 -4.72 2.68
N LEU A 86 8.69 -3.49 2.34
CA LEU A 86 7.77 -2.43 1.91
C LEU A 86 8.13 -2.00 0.49
N VAL A 87 7.18 -2.06 -0.42
CA VAL A 87 7.36 -1.63 -1.81
C VAL A 87 6.42 -0.49 -2.13
N LEU A 88 6.98 0.55 -2.73
CA LEU A 88 6.25 1.73 -3.16
C LEU A 88 6.29 1.81 -4.69
N ALA A 89 5.12 1.71 -5.31
CA ALA A 89 5.00 1.95 -6.75
C ALA A 89 4.67 3.44 -6.96
N ILE A 90 5.64 4.19 -7.46
CA ILE A 90 5.60 5.64 -7.66
C ILE A 90 6.16 5.94 -9.05
N ASP A 91 5.30 6.47 -9.92
CA ASP A 91 5.64 6.93 -11.25
C ASP A 91 6.54 8.17 -11.13
N SER A 92 7.74 8.06 -11.68
CA SER A 92 8.76 9.11 -11.72
C SER A 92 8.29 10.44 -12.33
N SER A 93 7.22 10.44 -13.13
CA SER A 93 6.63 11.65 -13.70
C SER A 93 5.79 12.46 -12.69
N GLN A 94 5.42 11.88 -11.55
CA GLN A 94 4.65 12.55 -10.51
C GLN A 94 5.58 13.28 -9.52
N VAL A 95 6.06 14.47 -9.91
CA VAL A 95 7.00 15.32 -9.16
C VAL A 95 6.55 15.64 -7.71
N HIS A 96 5.24 15.62 -7.43
CA HIS A 96 4.70 15.84 -6.07
C HIS A 96 4.99 14.69 -5.09
N ASN A 97 5.31 13.49 -5.60
CA ASN A 97 5.62 12.32 -4.77
C ASN A 97 7.05 12.34 -4.21
N GLN A 98 7.91 13.27 -4.67
CA GLN A 98 9.25 13.42 -4.11
C GLN A 98 9.19 13.77 -2.62
N LEU A 99 8.25 14.63 -2.20
CA LEU A 99 8.04 14.94 -0.79
C LEU A 99 7.52 13.75 0.03
N ALA A 100 6.74 12.85 -0.58
CA ALA A 100 6.26 11.64 0.08
C ALA A 100 7.38 10.60 0.24
N ILE A 101 8.24 10.47 -0.79
CA ILE A 101 9.45 9.65 -0.74
C ILE A 101 10.42 10.20 0.30
N ASP A 102 10.68 11.51 0.29
CA ASP A 102 11.59 12.17 1.21
C ASP A 102 11.03 12.13 2.64
N ALA A 103 9.73 12.38 2.84
CA ALA A 103 9.09 12.27 4.15
C ALA A 103 9.05 10.84 4.67
N LEU A 104 8.85 9.83 3.80
CA LEU A 104 9.05 8.45 4.20
C LEU A 104 10.50 8.28 4.62
N HIS A 105 11.45 8.45 3.72
CA HIS A 105 12.88 8.27 3.98
C HIS A 105 13.37 8.95 5.29
N ASP A 106 12.94 10.19 5.56
CA ASP A 106 13.26 10.94 6.78
C ASP A 106 12.55 10.42 8.03
N LEU A 107 11.29 9.99 7.93
CA LEU A 107 10.54 9.42 9.06
C LEU A 107 11.05 8.03 9.45
N VAL A 108 11.62 7.29 8.50
CA VAL A 108 11.96 5.88 8.71
C VAL A 108 13.45 5.59 9.02
N GLN A 109 14.40 6.48 8.72
CA GLN A 109 15.84 6.16 8.81
C GLN A 109 16.38 5.62 10.16
N PRO A 110 15.91 6.05 11.36
CA PRO A 110 16.42 5.49 12.60
C PRO A 110 15.72 4.19 13.06
N ALA A 111 14.57 3.83 12.48
CA ALA A 111 13.64 2.83 13.04
C ALA A 111 13.22 1.70 12.09
N ILE A 112 13.53 1.75 10.79
CA ILE A 112 13.19 0.65 9.87
C ILE A 112 13.89 -0.64 10.26
N ARG A 113 13.10 -1.72 10.32
CA ARG A 113 13.58 -3.11 10.39
C ARG A 113 13.27 -3.95 9.13
N PHE A 114 12.73 -3.32 8.09
CA PHE A 114 12.31 -3.93 6.82
C PHE A 114 13.11 -3.40 5.62
N GLU A 115 13.15 -4.16 4.52
CA GLU A 115 13.68 -3.66 3.26
C GLU A 115 12.65 -2.77 2.57
N SER A 116 13.06 -1.60 2.06
CA SER A 116 12.19 -0.71 1.28
C SER A 116 12.68 -0.59 -0.16
N GLN A 117 11.79 -0.81 -1.14
CA GLN A 117 12.10 -0.63 -2.57
C GLN A 117 11.06 0.23 -3.29
N TYR A 118 11.51 0.87 -4.37
CA TYR A 118 10.72 1.78 -5.18
C TYR A 118 10.68 1.29 -6.63
N PHE A 119 9.51 1.35 -7.24
CA PHE A 119 9.30 0.97 -8.63
C PHE A 119 8.45 2.04 -9.33
N SER A 120 8.64 2.20 -10.64
CA SER A 120 7.81 3.09 -11.47
C SER A 120 6.37 2.59 -11.61
N ASP A 121 6.17 1.27 -11.58
CA ASP A 121 4.90 0.62 -11.85
C ASP A 121 4.62 -0.48 -10.82
N ALA A 122 3.32 -0.65 -10.51
CA ALA A 122 2.87 -1.58 -9.47
C ALA A 122 2.90 -3.05 -9.90
N GLU A 123 3.08 -3.33 -11.19
CA GLU A 123 3.20 -4.71 -11.69
C GLU A 123 4.60 -5.24 -11.38
N SER A 124 5.65 -4.56 -11.85
CA SER A 124 7.05 -4.90 -11.55
C SER A 124 7.33 -4.93 -10.05
N ALA A 125 6.75 -3.98 -9.29
CA ALA A 125 6.79 -3.97 -7.84
C ALA A 125 6.24 -5.27 -7.21
N PHE A 126 5.12 -5.77 -7.73
CA PHE A 126 4.48 -6.96 -7.19
C PHE A 126 5.22 -8.23 -7.58
N GLU A 127 5.75 -8.30 -8.79
CA GLU A 127 6.61 -9.41 -9.23
C GLU A 127 7.84 -9.55 -8.35
N TRP A 128 8.50 -8.44 -8.02
CA TRP A 128 9.63 -8.41 -7.10
C TRP A 128 9.22 -8.86 -5.69
N LEU A 129 8.10 -8.33 -5.19
CA LEU A 129 7.62 -8.65 -3.84
C LEU A 129 7.21 -10.12 -3.68
N ALA A 130 6.67 -10.72 -4.74
CA ALA A 130 6.25 -12.12 -4.79
C ALA A 130 7.40 -13.11 -5.08
N ASP A 131 8.59 -12.62 -5.42
CA ASP A 131 9.86 -13.38 -5.55
C ASP A 131 9.72 -14.69 -6.36
N GLY A 132 9.10 -14.61 -7.55
CA GLY A 132 8.93 -15.76 -8.44
C GLY A 132 7.95 -16.83 -7.93
N SER A 133 7.10 -16.50 -6.95
CA SER A 133 6.10 -17.41 -6.40
C SER A 133 5.19 -18.01 -7.49
N PRO A 134 4.85 -19.32 -7.41
CA PRO A 134 3.90 -19.94 -8.32
C PRO A 134 2.48 -19.37 -8.20
N HIS A 135 2.17 -18.61 -7.15
CA HIS A 135 0.87 -17.94 -6.98
C HIS A 135 0.75 -16.68 -7.83
N LEU A 136 1.87 -16.11 -8.29
CA LEU A 136 1.92 -14.82 -8.97
C LEU A 136 0.98 -14.75 -10.19
N PRO A 137 0.93 -15.73 -11.12
CA PRO A 137 0.01 -15.65 -12.26
C PRO A 137 -1.46 -15.59 -11.85
N ALA A 138 -1.85 -16.35 -10.82
CA ALA A 138 -3.23 -16.37 -10.33
C ALA A 138 -3.58 -15.05 -9.62
N LEU A 139 -2.65 -14.51 -8.83
CA LEU A 139 -2.82 -13.22 -8.15
C LEU A 139 -2.91 -12.07 -9.16
N SER A 140 -2.05 -12.03 -10.18
CA SER A 140 -2.11 -11.02 -11.24
C SER A 140 -3.41 -11.10 -12.04
N ALA A 141 -3.87 -12.31 -12.38
CA ALA A 141 -5.15 -12.50 -13.06
C ALA A 141 -6.33 -12.04 -12.20
N GLU A 142 -6.34 -12.38 -10.90
CA GLU A 142 -7.35 -11.91 -9.95
C GLU A 142 -7.34 -10.37 -9.90
N TRP A 143 -6.17 -9.75 -9.75
CA TRP A 143 -5.99 -8.29 -9.69
C TRP A 143 -6.44 -7.57 -10.97
N ALA A 144 -6.28 -8.17 -12.15
CA ALA A 144 -6.76 -7.61 -13.40
C ALA A 144 -8.29 -7.43 -13.42
N THR A 145 -9.03 -8.28 -12.69
CA THR A 145 -10.49 -8.18 -12.55
C THR A 145 -10.95 -7.17 -11.49
N ARG A 146 -10.01 -6.41 -10.89
CA ARG A 146 -10.35 -5.54 -9.77
C ARG A 146 -11.36 -4.44 -10.09
N TYR A 147 -11.54 -4.06 -11.34
CA TYR A 147 -12.60 -3.12 -11.75
C TYR A 147 -13.77 -3.78 -12.49
N ALA A 148 -13.73 -5.10 -12.66
CA ALA A 148 -14.74 -5.84 -13.39
C ALA A 148 -16.02 -6.06 -12.56
N TRP A 149 -16.59 -4.97 -12.04
CA TRP A 149 -18.00 -4.85 -11.61
C TRP A 149 -18.39 -3.37 -11.66
N GLY A 150 -19.16 -3.05 -12.69
CA GLY A 150 -20.13 -1.96 -12.80
C GLY A 150 -21.39 -2.55 -13.39
#